data_AF-A0A534FEM4-F1
#
_entry.id   AF-A0A534FEM4-F1
#
_cell.length_a   1.000
_cell.length_b   1.000
_cell.length_c   1.000
_cell.angle_alpha   90.00
_cell.angle_beta   90.00
_cell.angle_gamma   90.00
#
_symmetry.space_group_name_H-M   'P 1'
#
loop_
_entity.id
_entity.type
_entity.pdbx_description
1 polymer ?
#
loop_
_entity_poly.entity_id
_entity_poly.type
_entity_poly.pdbx_seq_one_letter_code
_entity_poly.pdbx_strand_id
1 'polypeptide(L)'
;MERRVTPDLLEVECLADEQEALRRFEAEFRPVVVTDSTELIRKLRTRPLVRPPFIIYVSEVDDPTEREAGILAGADECVGRRVTERELEARLRAARRICELESVLRLIMEENRKLSATDDLTRAASRRFFGKHFPREVERAARYKRALSLVLWRQRAQRANLKRIARQQA
;
A
#
# COMPACT_ATOMS: atom_id res chain seq x y z
N MET A 1 -21.18 -16.65 13.63
CA MET A 1 -19.71 -16.78 13.58
C MET A 1 -19.03 -16.46 14.90
N GLU A 2 -19.67 -15.71 15.80
CA GLU A 2 -19.12 -15.20 17.08
C GLU A 2 -18.42 -16.24 17.98
N ARG A 3 -18.90 -17.49 17.98
CA ARG A 3 -18.40 -18.54 18.88
C ARG A 3 -17.23 -19.35 18.32
N ARG A 4 -16.73 -18.99 17.13
CA ARG A 4 -15.77 -19.78 16.32
C ARG A 4 -14.45 -19.05 16.04
N VAL A 5 -14.24 -17.88 16.65
CA VAL A 5 -12.99 -17.14 16.58
C VAL A 5 -12.44 -17.08 18.01
N THR A 6 -11.32 -17.75 18.26
CA THR A 6 -10.71 -17.72 19.59
C THR A 6 -9.99 -16.37 19.81
N PRO A 7 -10.07 -15.77 21.01
CA PRO A 7 -9.45 -14.47 21.33
C PRO A 7 -7.93 -14.45 21.13
N ASP A 8 -7.31 -15.61 21.23
CA ASP A 8 -5.88 -15.88 21.05
C ASP A 8 -5.40 -15.70 19.59
N LEU A 9 -6.33 -15.51 18.63
CA LEU A 9 -6.01 -15.33 17.22
C LEU A 9 -6.16 -13.88 16.71
N LEU A 10 -7.24 -13.20 17.08
CA LEU A 10 -7.60 -11.86 16.62
C LEU A 10 -8.44 -11.17 17.71
N GLU A 11 -8.24 -9.87 17.91
CA GLU A 11 -9.26 -9.06 18.59
C GLU A 11 -10.45 -8.89 17.64
N VAL A 12 -11.63 -9.32 18.09
CA VAL A 12 -12.86 -9.33 17.29
C VAL A 12 -13.87 -8.37 17.87
N GLU A 13 -14.47 -7.55 17.02
CA GLU A 13 -15.64 -6.74 17.34
C GLU A 13 -16.75 -7.10 16.36
N CYS A 14 -17.91 -7.47 16.90
CA CYS A 14 -19.09 -7.82 16.13
C CYS A 14 -20.06 -6.64 16.11
N LEU A 15 -20.51 -6.25 14.93
CA LEU A 15 -21.45 -5.16 14.72
C LEU A 15 -22.59 -5.69 13.85
N ALA A 16 -23.83 -5.46 14.29
CA ALA A 16 -25.02 -5.92 13.57
C ALA A 16 -25.55 -4.90 12.56
N ASP A 17 -25.10 -3.64 12.65
CA ASP A 17 -25.57 -2.55 11.80
C ASP A 17 -24.46 -2.06 10.85
N GLU A 18 -24.79 -1.92 9.57
CA GLU A 18 -23.84 -1.50 8.54
C GLU A 18 -23.32 -0.07 8.75
N GLN A 19 -24.19 0.84 9.19
CA GLN A 19 -23.80 2.24 9.39
C GLN A 19 -22.82 2.34 10.56
N GLU A 20 -23.10 1.60 11.63
CA GLU A 20 -22.18 1.49 12.76
C GLU A 20 -20.85 0.84 12.35
N ALA A 21 -20.88 -0.23 11.56
CA ALA A 21 -19.67 -0.84 11.02
C ALA A 21 -18.80 0.17 10.26
N LEU A 22 -19.42 1.00 9.42
CA LEU A 22 -18.72 2.03 8.67
C LEU A 22 -18.17 3.14 9.57
N ARG A 23 -18.93 3.58 10.58
CA ARG A 23 -18.48 4.58 11.57
C ARG A 23 -17.28 4.07 12.37
N ARG A 24 -17.35 2.83 12.85
CA ARG A 24 -16.26 2.22 13.62
C ARG A 24 -15.01 2.03 12.77
N PHE A 25 -15.17 1.63 11.51
CA PHE A 25 -14.06 1.52 10.56
C PHE A 25 -13.38 2.86 10.25
N GLU A 26 -14.15 3.97 10.22
CA GLU A 26 -13.60 5.31 10.05
C GLU A 26 -12.86 5.81 11.30
N ALA A 27 -13.40 5.51 12.48
CA ALA A 27 -12.78 5.87 13.75
C ALA A 27 -11.47 5.12 13.97
N GLU A 28 -11.43 3.85 13.61
CA GLU A 28 -10.27 2.99 13.77
C GLU A 28 -10.16 2.01 12.60
N PHE A 29 -9.00 2.03 11.93
CA PHE A 29 -8.75 1.14 10.82
C PHE A 29 -8.70 -0.33 11.27
N ARG A 30 -9.52 -1.17 10.63
CA ARG A 30 -9.51 -2.63 10.84
C ARG A 30 -8.94 -3.35 9.62
N PRO A 31 -7.85 -4.13 9.77
CA PRO A 31 -7.18 -4.77 8.62
C PRO A 31 -8.02 -5.85 7.94
N VAL A 32 -8.85 -6.56 8.70
CA VAL A 32 -9.71 -7.63 8.21
C VAL A 32 -11.16 -7.29 8.54
N VAL A 33 -12.03 -7.43 7.55
CA VAL A 33 -13.48 -7.27 7.68
C VAL A 33 -14.14 -8.57 7.24
N VAL A 34 -15.08 -9.07 8.05
CA VAL A 34 -15.91 -10.22 7.72
C VAL A 34 -17.36 -9.74 7.64
N THR A 35 -18.05 -10.00 6.53
CA THR A 35 -19.42 -9.51 6.31
C THR A 35 -20.22 -10.42 5.38
N ASP A 36 -21.53 -10.47 5.57
CA ASP A 36 -22.51 -11.07 4.67
C ASP A 36 -23.23 -10.03 3.79
N SER A 37 -22.85 -8.74 3.88
CA SER A 37 -23.44 -7.67 3.08
C SER A 37 -22.55 -7.25 1.91
N THR A 38 -23.01 -7.51 0.68
CA THR A 38 -22.34 -6.98 -0.53
C THR A 38 -22.41 -5.45 -0.64
N GLU A 39 -23.42 -4.82 -0.03
CA GLU A 39 -23.56 -3.37 0.00
C GLU A 39 -22.45 -2.74 0.84
N LEU A 40 -22.16 -3.30 2.01
CA LEU A 40 -21.06 -2.85 2.87
C LEU A 40 -19.71 -2.94 2.13
N ILE A 41 -19.48 -4.03 1.40
CA ILE A 41 -18.25 -4.23 0.60
C ILE A 41 -18.10 -3.09 -0.42
N ARG A 42 -19.14 -2.79 -1.20
CA ARG A 42 -19.11 -1.70 -2.18
C ARG A 42 -18.86 -0.34 -1.52
N LYS A 43 -19.49 -0.08 -0.36
CA LYS A 43 -19.26 1.15 0.42
C LYS A 43 -17.81 1.26 0.90
N LEU A 44 -17.20 0.16 1.35
CA LEU A 44 -15.79 0.15 1.75
C LEU A 44 -14.84 0.35 0.55
N ARG A 45 -15.12 -0.26 -0.60
CA ARG A 45 -14.27 -0.17 -1.80
C ARG A 45 -14.35 1.16 -2.53
N THR A 46 -15.47 1.89 -2.41
CA THR A 46 -15.63 3.22 -3.02
C THR A 46 -14.94 4.34 -2.22
N ARG A 47 -14.54 4.07 -0.98
CA ARG A 47 -13.85 5.05 -0.14
C ARG A 47 -12.39 5.22 -0.57
N PRO A 48 -11.85 6.46 -0.52
CA PRO A 48 -10.45 6.73 -0.83
C PRO A 48 -9.53 6.34 0.34
N LEU A 49 -9.54 5.05 0.70
CA LEU A 49 -8.75 4.53 1.79
C LEU A 49 -7.29 4.39 1.36
N VAL A 50 -6.38 4.99 2.13
CA VAL A 50 -4.92 4.79 1.94
C VAL A 50 -4.54 3.32 2.11
N ARG A 51 -5.26 2.64 3.00
CA ARG A 51 -5.13 1.20 3.25
C ARG A 51 -6.53 0.57 3.14
N PRO A 52 -6.85 -0.12 2.04
CA PRO A 52 -8.08 -0.90 1.98
C PRO A 52 -7.98 -2.10 2.94
N PRO A 53 -9.09 -2.53 3.56
CA PRO A 53 -9.12 -3.75 4.36
C PRO A 53 -9.15 -4.99 3.46
N PHE A 54 -8.72 -6.12 4.01
CA PHE A 54 -8.99 -7.43 3.46
C PHE A 54 -10.42 -7.83 3.85
N ILE A 55 -11.24 -8.16 2.86
CA ILE A 55 -12.67 -8.42 3.03
C ILE A 55 -12.97 -9.89 2.77
N ILE A 56 -13.49 -10.58 3.79
CA ILE A 56 -14.04 -11.94 3.68
C ILE A 56 -15.56 -11.84 3.62
N TYR A 57 -16.12 -12.22 2.49
CA TYR A 57 -17.55 -12.32 2.30
C TYR A 57 -18.08 -13.67 2.79
N VAL A 58 -19.12 -13.65 3.62
CA VAL A 58 -19.84 -14.84 4.10
C VAL A 58 -21.11 -15.01 3.27
N SER A 59 -21.11 -16.03 2.42
CA SER A 59 -22.26 -16.40 1.60
C SER A 59 -23.30 -17.14 2.46
N GLU A 60 -24.55 -16.71 2.43
CA GLU A 60 -25.65 -17.34 3.17
C GLU A 60 -26.03 -18.69 2.54
N VAL A 61 -26.12 -18.74 1.22
CA VAL A 61 -26.31 -19.97 0.43
C VAL A 61 -24.95 -20.44 -0.06
N ASP A 62 -24.70 -21.74 0.01
CA ASP A 62 -23.50 -22.35 -0.58
C ASP A 62 -23.72 -22.61 -2.08
N ASP A 63 -24.13 -21.57 -2.80
CA ASP A 63 -24.32 -21.57 -4.25
C ASP A 63 -23.21 -20.74 -4.93
N PRO A 64 -22.63 -21.21 -6.05
CA PRO A 64 -21.59 -20.47 -6.76
C PRO A 64 -21.98 -19.04 -7.14
N THR A 65 -23.26 -18.79 -7.45
CA THR A 65 -23.72 -17.46 -7.91
C THR A 65 -23.62 -16.40 -6.81
N GLU A 66 -23.98 -16.76 -5.57
CA GLU A 66 -23.88 -15.83 -4.44
C GLU A 66 -22.42 -15.54 -4.09
N ARG A 67 -21.57 -16.57 -4.16
CA ARG A 67 -20.13 -16.42 -3.95
C ARG A 67 -19.51 -15.50 -5.00
N GLU A 68 -19.89 -15.67 -6.26
CA GLU A 68 -19.48 -14.79 -7.35
C GLU A 68 -19.94 -13.34 -7.11
N ALA A 69 -21.17 -13.13 -6.66
CA ALA A 69 -21.68 -11.80 -6.35
C ALA A 69 -20.86 -11.08 -5.27
N GLY A 70 -20.39 -11.81 -4.25
CA GLY A 70 -19.48 -11.27 -3.23
C GLY A 70 -18.12 -10.85 -3.79
N ILE A 71 -17.52 -11.67 -4.65
CA ILE A 71 -16.24 -11.34 -5.32
C ILE A 71 -16.42 -10.14 -6.25
N LEU A 72 -17.49 -10.08 -7.04
CA LEU A 72 -17.81 -8.95 -7.92
C LEU A 72 -18.10 -7.66 -7.15
N ALA A 73 -18.59 -7.75 -5.92
CA ALA A 73 -18.73 -6.58 -5.04
C ALA A 73 -17.38 -6.06 -4.53
N GLY A 74 -16.31 -6.85 -4.66
CA GLY A 74 -14.94 -6.50 -4.27
C GLY A 74 -14.44 -7.22 -3.02
N ALA A 75 -15.00 -8.36 -2.65
CA ALA A 75 -14.40 -9.21 -1.60
C ALA A 75 -13.06 -9.79 -2.06
N ASP A 76 -12.10 -9.93 -1.14
CA ASP A 76 -10.83 -10.62 -1.42
C ASP A 76 -10.98 -12.13 -1.29
N GLU A 77 -11.89 -12.58 -0.43
CA GLU A 77 -12.20 -13.99 -0.23
C GLU A 77 -13.71 -14.18 0.03
N CYS A 78 -14.25 -15.35 -0.33
CA CYS A 78 -15.60 -15.75 -0.02
C CYS A 78 -15.65 -17.13 0.63
N VAL A 79 -16.42 -17.24 1.72
CA VAL A 79 -16.68 -18.48 2.48
C VAL A 79 -18.18 -18.73 2.61
N GLY A 80 -18.60 -20.00 2.51
CA GLY A 80 -19.98 -20.37 2.80
C GLY A 80 -20.25 -20.40 4.31
N ARG A 81 -21.49 -20.10 4.73
CA ARG A 81 -21.89 -20.08 6.15
C ARG A 81 -21.65 -21.40 6.90
N ARG A 82 -21.60 -22.52 6.17
CA ARG A 82 -21.34 -23.88 6.70
C ARG A 82 -19.86 -24.28 6.77
N VAL A 83 -18.94 -23.35 6.53
CA VAL A 83 -17.49 -23.59 6.60
C VAL A 83 -17.09 -24.23 7.96
N THR A 84 -16.12 -25.14 7.93
CA THR A 84 -15.59 -25.74 9.16
C THR A 84 -14.81 -24.71 9.97
N GLU A 85 -14.66 -24.94 11.28
CA GLU A 85 -13.99 -23.97 12.15
C GLU A 85 -12.50 -23.89 11.82
N ARG A 86 -11.87 -25.06 11.59
CA ARG A 86 -10.47 -25.14 11.14
C ARG A 86 -10.24 -24.43 9.82
N GLU A 87 -11.16 -24.54 8.88
CA GLU A 87 -11.04 -23.85 7.60
C GLU A 87 -11.22 -22.34 7.75
N LEU A 88 -12.21 -21.89 8.52
CA LEU A 88 -12.41 -20.47 8.82
C LEU A 88 -11.16 -19.88 9.50
N GLU A 89 -10.61 -20.60 10.48
CA GLU A 89 -9.39 -20.21 11.19
C GLU A 89 -8.20 -20.09 10.23
N ALA A 90 -8.02 -21.06 9.33
CA ALA A 90 -6.94 -21.03 8.34
C ALA A 90 -7.07 -19.82 7.40
N ARG A 91 -8.29 -19.50 6.95
CA ARG A 91 -8.56 -18.35 6.09
C ARG A 91 -8.34 -17.02 6.82
N LEU A 92 -8.79 -16.90 8.06
CA LEU A 92 -8.52 -15.73 8.90
C LEU A 92 -7.02 -15.51 9.15
N ARG A 93 -6.26 -16.60 9.40
CA ARG A 93 -4.80 -16.54 9.52
C ARG A 93 -4.13 -16.07 8.22
N ALA A 94 -4.61 -16.55 7.07
CA ALA A 94 -4.11 -16.12 5.77
C ALA A 94 -4.39 -14.63 5.53
N ALA A 95 -5.63 -14.18 5.76
CA ALA A 95 -6.03 -12.78 5.65
C ALA A 95 -5.17 -11.87 6.54
N ARG A 96 -4.96 -12.27 7.81
CA ARG A 96 -4.08 -11.53 8.73
C ARG A 96 -2.66 -11.42 8.20
N ARG A 97 -2.07 -12.54 7.75
CA ARG A 97 -0.71 -12.56 7.21
C ARG A 97 -0.56 -11.68 5.97
N ILE A 98 -1.55 -11.68 5.08
CA ILE A 98 -1.57 -10.78 3.91
C ILE A 98 -1.57 -9.32 4.39
N CYS A 99 -2.47 -8.97 5.31
CA CYS A 99 -2.55 -7.62 5.85
C CYS A 99 -1.25 -7.13 6.53
N GLU A 100 -0.57 -8.01 7.26
CA GLU A 100 0.73 -7.76 7.90
C GLU A 100 1.81 -7.51 6.85
N LEU A 101 1.92 -8.38 5.85
CA LEU A 101 2.91 -8.24 4.78
C LEU A 101 2.70 -6.96 3.98
N GLU A 102 1.46 -6.60 3.66
CA GLU A 102 1.19 -5.33 2.98
C GLU A 102 1.55 -4.11 3.84
N SER A 103 1.36 -4.18 5.16
CA SER A 103 1.81 -3.11 6.07
C SER A 103 3.32 -2.95 6.04
N VAL A 104 4.05 -4.07 6.14
CA VAL A 104 5.52 -4.07 6.09
C VAL A 104 6.00 -3.52 4.75
N LEU A 105 5.42 -3.97 3.64
CA LEU A 105 5.76 -3.47 2.30
C LEU A 105 5.51 -1.97 2.18
N ARG A 106 4.38 -1.45 2.69
CA ARG A 106 4.09 -0.01 2.68
C ARG A 106 5.13 0.78 3.46
N LEU A 107 5.52 0.33 4.65
CA LEU A 107 6.55 0.97 5.46
C LEU A 107 7.90 1.01 4.73
N ILE A 108 8.33 -0.12 4.17
CA ILE A 108 9.57 -0.24 3.39
C ILE A 108 9.52 0.67 2.16
N MET A 109 8.40 0.73 1.45
CA MET A 109 8.24 1.61 0.29
C MET A 109 8.32 3.08 0.69
N GLU A 110 7.73 3.46 1.82
CA GLU A 110 7.78 4.83 2.32
C GLU A 110 9.22 5.21 2.73
N GLU A 111 9.93 4.31 3.40
CA GLU A 111 11.33 4.48 3.78
C GLU A 111 12.24 4.58 2.55
N ASN A 112 12.11 3.65 1.58
CA ASN A 112 12.83 3.71 0.31
C ASN A 112 12.53 4.99 -0.47
N ARG A 113 11.30 5.51 -0.39
CA ARG A 113 10.94 6.78 -1.01
C ARG A 113 11.70 7.94 -0.35
N LYS A 114 11.88 7.92 0.98
CA LYS A 114 12.66 8.91 1.74
C LYS A 114 14.15 8.81 1.40
N LEU A 115 14.72 7.61 1.39
CA LEU A 115 16.13 7.37 1.10
C LEU A 115 16.50 7.71 -0.35
N SER A 116 15.68 7.29 -1.31
CA SER A 116 15.91 7.54 -2.74
C SER A 116 15.68 9.00 -3.16
N ALA A 117 15.25 9.88 -2.27
CA ALA A 117 15.18 11.31 -2.52
C ALA A 117 16.57 11.98 -2.54
N THR A 118 17.57 11.34 -1.94
CA THR A 118 18.90 11.89 -1.71
C THR A 118 19.94 10.97 -2.35
N ASP A 119 20.98 11.55 -2.96
CA ASP A 119 22.15 10.82 -3.43
C ASP A 119 23.06 10.49 -2.24
N ASP A 120 23.40 9.22 -2.04
CA ASP A 120 24.10 8.78 -0.83
C ASP A 120 25.52 9.33 -0.71
N LEU A 121 26.22 9.49 -1.83
CA LEU A 121 27.61 9.95 -1.87
C LEU A 121 27.71 11.45 -1.59
N THR A 122 26.82 12.25 -2.15
CA THR A 122 26.89 13.72 -2.09
C THR A 122 25.91 14.35 -1.10
N ARG A 123 24.93 13.58 -0.62
CA ARG A 123 23.76 14.06 0.15
C ARG A 123 22.92 15.11 -0.58
N ALA A 124 23.18 15.36 -1.86
CA ALA A 124 22.36 16.23 -2.70
C ALA A 124 21.04 15.52 -3.07
N ALA A 125 20.04 16.28 -3.55
CA ALA A 125 18.82 15.67 -4.07
C ALA A 125 19.16 14.72 -5.23
N SER A 126 18.60 13.51 -5.19
CA SER A 126 18.87 12.48 -6.20
C SER A 126 18.35 12.92 -7.57
N ARG A 127 18.93 12.37 -8.64
CA ARG A 127 18.45 12.60 -10.01
C ARG A 127 16.96 12.25 -10.16
N ARG A 128 16.49 11.20 -9.47
CA ARG A 128 15.08 10.80 -9.46
C ARG A 128 14.19 11.85 -8.78
N PHE A 129 14.66 12.40 -7.65
CA PHE A 129 13.96 13.50 -6.98
C PHE A 129 13.85 14.72 -7.90
N PHE A 130 14.96 15.14 -8.52
CA PHE A 130 14.98 16.27 -9.45
C PHE A 130 14.00 16.06 -10.62
N GLY A 131 14.07 14.90 -11.30
CA GLY A 131 13.19 14.58 -12.43
C GLY A 131 11.70 14.59 -12.08
N LYS A 132 11.33 14.24 -10.83
CA LYS A 132 9.94 14.27 -10.36
C LYS A 132 9.46 15.68 -9.98
N HIS A 133 10.32 16.51 -9.39
CA HIS A 133 9.91 17.80 -8.82
C HIS A 133 10.11 18.97 -9.79
N PHE A 134 11.14 18.93 -10.63
CA PHE A 134 11.48 20.03 -11.55
C PHE A 134 10.33 20.41 -12.51
N PRO A 135 9.60 19.47 -13.16
CA PRO A 135 8.46 19.82 -14.01
C PRO A 135 7.36 20.60 -13.26
N ARG A 136 7.10 20.24 -12.00
CA ARG A 136 6.10 20.91 -11.16
C ARG A 136 6.51 22.34 -10.83
N GLU A 137 7.80 22.57 -10.58
CA GLU A 137 8.32 23.91 -10.32
C GLU A 137 8.33 24.77 -11.60
N VAL A 138 8.53 24.18 -12.78
CA VAL A 138 8.35 24.87 -14.07
C VAL A 138 6.90 25.32 -14.26
N GLU A 139 5.92 24.43 -14.06
CA GLU A 139 4.49 24.76 -14.13
C GLU A 139 4.11 25.84 -13.11
N ARG A 140 4.64 25.74 -11.89
CA ARG A 140 4.41 26.71 -10.81
C ARG A 140 4.99 28.09 -11.16
N ALA A 141 6.22 28.14 -11.67
CA ALA A 141 6.86 29.38 -12.11
C ALA A 141 6.04 30.05 -13.22
N ALA A 142 5.56 29.28 -14.19
CA ALA A 142 4.68 29.78 -15.25
C ALA A 142 3.36 30.33 -14.69
N ARG A 143 2.70 29.58 -13.78
CA ARG A 143 1.43 29.98 -13.16
C ARG A 143 1.54 31.29 -12.38
N TYR A 144 2.61 31.46 -11.61
CA TYR A 144 2.80 32.64 -10.77
C TYR A 144 3.64 33.74 -11.43
N LYS A 145 3.97 33.59 -12.72
CA LYS A 145 4.83 34.52 -13.48
C LYS A 145 6.13 34.86 -12.75
N ARG A 146 6.76 33.86 -12.14
CA ARG A 146 8.04 34.00 -11.43
C ARG A 146 9.17 33.46 -12.30
N ALA A 147 10.33 34.13 -12.24
CA ALA A 147 11.53 33.62 -12.87
C ALA A 147 12.01 32.34 -12.16
N LEU A 148 12.41 31.32 -12.95
CA LEU A 148 13.02 30.09 -12.48
C LEU A 148 14.43 29.99 -13.06
N SER A 149 15.41 29.62 -12.24
CA SER A 149 16.80 29.45 -12.67
C SER A 149 17.28 28.03 -12.40
N LEU A 150 18.16 27.51 -13.26
CA LEU A 150 18.75 26.18 -13.14
C LEU A 150 20.27 26.27 -13.29
N VAL A 151 21.00 25.60 -12.41
CA VAL A 151 22.46 25.45 -12.50
C VAL A 151 22.79 24.01 -12.85
N LEU A 152 23.60 23.82 -13.88
CA LEU A 152 24.13 22.53 -14.28
C LEU A 152 25.64 22.54 -14.09
N TRP A 153 26.14 21.58 -13.31
CA TRP A 153 27.56 21.43 -13.05
C TRP A 153 28.04 20.06 -13.52
N ARG A 154 29.20 20.03 -14.17
CA ARG A 154 29.86 18.79 -14.61
C ARG A 154 31.32 18.84 -14.23
N GLN A 155 31.78 17.84 -13.48
CA GLN A 155 33.21 17.68 -13.21
C GLN A 155 33.94 17.24 -14.49
N ARG A 156 35.01 17.94 -14.87
CA ARG A 156 35.89 17.52 -15.96
C ARG A 156 36.76 16.36 -15.46
N ALA A 157 36.74 15.23 -16.18
CA ALA A 157 37.63 14.11 -15.90
C ALA A 157 39.09 14.53 -16.16
N GLN A 158 39.95 14.42 -15.15
CA GLN A 158 41.40 14.63 -15.31
C GLN A 158 42.02 13.43 -16.05
N ARG A 159 42.08 13.50 -17.38
CA ARG A 159 42.95 12.62 -18.18
C ARG A 159 44.39 13.13 -18.09
N ALA A 160 45.06 12.95 -16.96
CA ALA A 160 46.48 13.30 -16.85
C ALA A 160 47.17 12.39 -15.84
N ASN A 161 47.65 11.21 -16.29
CA ASN A 161 48.84 10.59 -15.70
C ASN A 161 49.50 9.46 -16.52
N LEU A 162 48.93 8.97 -17.63
CA LEU A 162 49.61 7.94 -18.43
C LEU A 162 50.81 8.42 -19.27
N LYS A 163 50.95 9.73 -19.55
CA LYS A 163 52.09 10.25 -20.35
C LYS A 163 53.33 10.62 -19.52
N ARG A 164 53.24 10.63 -18.18
CA ARG A 164 54.37 11.01 -17.31
C ARG A 164 55.28 9.81 -17.02
N ILE A 165 54.72 8.60 -16.97
CA ILE A 165 55.47 7.36 -16.76
C ILE A 165 56.30 7.00 -18.01
N ALA A 166 55.78 7.22 -19.22
CA ALA A 166 56.49 6.91 -20.47
C ALA A 166 57.66 7.86 -20.80
N ARG A 167 57.79 9.02 -20.12
CA ARG A 167 58.93 9.96 -20.29
C ARG A 167 59.99 9.83 -19.20
N GLN A 168 59.75 9.06 -18.14
CA GLN A 168 60.74 8.78 -17.10
C GLN A 168 61.46 7.43 -17.30
N GLN A 169 61.11 6.68 -18.35
CA GLN A 169 61.75 5.41 -18.73
C GLN A 169 62.41 5.45 -20.13
N ALA A 170 62.64 6.64 -20.69
CA ALA A 170 63.37 6.86 -21.93
C ALA A 170 64.58 7.75 -21.68
#